data_AF-A0A413FD14-F1
#
_entry.id   AF-A0A413FD14-F1
#
_cell.length_a   1.000
_cell.length_b   1.000
_cell.length_c   1.000
_cell.angle_alpha   90.00
_cell.angle_beta   90.00
_cell.angle_gamma   90.00
#
_symmetry.space_group_name_H-M   'P 1'
#
loop_
_entity.id
_entity.type
_entity.pdbx_description
1 polymer ?
#
loop_
_entity_poly.entity_id
_entity_poly.type
_entity_poly.pdbx_seq_one_letter_code
_entity_poly.pdbx_strand_id
1 'polypeptide(L)'
;MDSLEKELAAVEKREKKLLAGGLKKGKVKQAVYDKVPEKVGGLLEAAFSKAFKTVFINGTPLIERTFDKDGAGLEFEARDYIVDRAGNKKSLRRLDKQAKKDSKINHAATTAAGFGLGFLGLGLPDIPLMVGTILRGVYEIAIGYGVDYSSEEEKRYILRLICTALSDGDERSVYNRKLDSMEYGGGTLAGEIASTARTLSDALLVEKFVQGLPVVGVVGGAVNFSIYRRIAALAAVKYKKRYLVRKLRERV
;
A
#
# COMPACT_ATOMS: atom_id res chain seq x y z
N MET A 1 13.20 -2.23 29.97
CA MET A 1 12.57 -2.09 28.64
C MET A 1 11.59 -3.23 28.44
N ASP A 2 10.32 -2.89 28.51
CA ASP A 2 9.17 -3.78 28.32
C ASP A 2 9.17 -4.41 26.91
N SER A 3 8.49 -5.55 26.74
CA SER A 3 8.46 -6.25 25.45
C SER A 3 7.81 -5.41 24.35
N LEU A 4 6.86 -4.53 24.67
CA LEU A 4 6.23 -3.62 23.71
C LEU A 4 7.20 -2.50 23.29
N GLU A 5 7.90 -1.88 24.23
CA GLU A 5 8.90 -0.83 23.95
C GLU A 5 10.02 -1.36 23.04
N LYS A 6 10.53 -2.57 23.32
CA LYS A 6 11.54 -3.22 22.49
C LYS A 6 11.03 -3.48 21.06
N GLU A 7 9.78 -3.92 20.93
CA GLU A 7 9.17 -4.13 19.61
C GLU A 7 8.90 -2.81 18.88
N LEU A 8 8.51 -1.74 19.59
CA LEU A 8 8.32 -0.42 19.01
C LEU A 8 9.63 0.12 18.45
N ALA A 9 10.71 0.07 19.24
CA ALA A 9 12.05 0.47 18.78
C ALA A 9 12.52 -0.34 17.54
N ALA A 10 12.20 -1.65 17.50
CA ALA A 10 12.50 -2.49 16.34
C ALA A 10 11.68 -2.09 15.10
N VAL A 11 10.40 -1.74 15.27
CA VAL A 11 9.53 -1.25 14.20
C VAL A 11 10.01 0.09 13.66
N GLU A 12 10.40 1.03 14.52
CA GLU A 12 10.96 2.32 14.12
C GLU A 12 12.28 2.18 13.36
N LYS A 13 13.15 1.26 13.78
CA LYS A 13 14.38 0.96 13.03
C LYS A 13 14.06 0.40 11.64
N ARG A 14 13.05 -0.46 11.53
CA ARG A 14 12.61 -1.03 10.26
C ARG A 14 11.96 0.03 9.36
N GLU A 15 11.15 0.91 9.93
CA GLU A 15 10.57 2.06 9.26
C GLU A 15 11.65 2.96 8.66
N LYS A 16 12.64 3.38 9.45
CA LYS A 16 13.78 4.17 8.98
C LYS A 16 14.50 3.48 7.82
N LYS A 17 14.71 2.16 7.90
CA LYS A 17 15.34 1.38 6.81
C LYS A 17 14.50 1.38 5.53
N LEU A 18 13.18 1.23 5.63
CA LEU A 18 12.29 1.28 4.47
C LEU A 18 12.25 2.68 3.85
N LEU A 19 12.17 3.73 4.68
CA LEU A 19 12.13 5.11 4.22
C LEU A 19 13.47 5.54 3.58
N ALA A 20 14.60 5.07 4.10
CA ALA A 20 15.92 5.27 3.48
C ALA A 20 16.12 4.43 2.20
N GLY A 21 15.40 3.31 2.09
CA GLY A 21 15.34 2.46 0.91
C GLY A 21 14.48 3.06 -0.19
N GLY A 22 14.90 4.17 -0.80
CA GLY A 22 14.28 4.72 -1.99
C GLY A 22 14.52 3.86 -3.23
N LEU A 23 13.70 4.00 -4.27
CA LEU A 23 14.17 3.66 -5.61
C LEU A 23 15.40 4.55 -5.83
N LYS A 24 16.61 3.98 -5.83
CA LYS A 24 17.84 4.67 -6.22
C LYS A 24 17.80 4.92 -7.74
N LYS A 25 16.85 5.74 -8.16
CA LYS A 25 16.39 5.87 -9.53
C LYS A 25 16.33 7.33 -9.97
N GLY A 26 17.04 8.27 -9.34
CA GLY A 26 17.09 9.65 -9.86
C GLY A 26 17.48 9.72 -11.35
N LYS A 27 18.57 9.04 -11.72
CA LYS A 27 18.98 8.90 -13.14
C LYS A 27 18.03 8.04 -13.98
N VAL A 28 17.43 7.01 -13.38
CA VAL A 28 16.51 6.09 -14.09
C VAL A 28 15.16 6.76 -14.36
N LYS A 29 14.64 7.55 -13.40
CA LYS A 29 13.40 8.33 -13.51
C LYS A 29 13.55 9.39 -14.59
N GLN A 30 14.71 10.06 -14.66
CA GLN A 30 15.02 10.96 -15.76
C GLN A 30 15.02 10.22 -17.10
N ALA A 31 15.76 9.10 -17.21
CA ALA A 31 15.80 8.31 -18.44
C ALA A 31 14.44 7.72 -18.86
N VAL A 32 13.54 7.48 -17.90
CA VAL A 32 12.14 7.11 -18.16
C VAL A 32 11.41 8.29 -18.78
N TYR A 33 11.45 9.48 -18.18
CA TYR A 33 10.79 10.67 -18.73
C TYR A 33 11.33 11.07 -20.10
N ASP A 34 12.64 10.91 -20.34
CA ASP A 34 13.24 11.22 -21.64
C ASP A 34 12.75 10.27 -22.76
N LYS A 35 12.32 9.05 -22.41
CA LYS A 35 11.92 8.00 -23.37
C LYS A 35 10.41 7.74 -23.41
N VAL A 36 9.67 8.13 -22.38
CA VAL A 36 8.22 7.95 -22.29
C VAL A 36 7.54 9.20 -22.83
N PRO A 37 6.65 9.10 -23.84
CA PRO A 37 5.91 10.25 -24.32
C PRO A 37 5.06 10.87 -23.19
N GLU A 38 5.06 12.20 -23.04
CA GLU A 38 4.32 12.89 -21.98
C GLU A 38 2.84 12.49 -21.91
N LYS A 39 2.22 12.24 -23.07
CA LYS A 39 0.83 11.80 -23.20
C LYS A 39 0.55 10.48 -22.48
N VAL A 40 1.55 9.59 -22.35
CA VAL A 40 1.39 8.30 -21.67
C VAL A 40 1.29 8.51 -20.15
N GLY A 41 2.10 9.39 -19.58
CA GLY A 41 2.06 9.69 -18.14
C GLY A 41 0.71 10.26 -17.71
N GLY A 42 0.20 11.26 -18.43
CA GLY A 42 -1.10 11.87 -18.14
C GLY A 42 -2.28 10.91 -18.32
N LEU A 43 -2.20 9.99 -19.27
CA LEU A 43 -3.22 8.99 -19.53
C LEU A 43 -3.28 7.91 -18.44
N LEU A 44 -2.12 7.46 -17.97
CA LEU A 44 -2.01 6.56 -16.83
C LEU A 44 -2.51 7.22 -15.54
N GLU A 45 -2.14 8.47 -15.31
CA GLU A 45 -2.62 9.24 -14.15
C GLU A 45 -4.15 9.37 -14.19
N ALA A 46 -4.74 9.69 -15.33
CA ALA A 46 -6.19 9.76 -15.50
C ALA A 46 -6.86 8.40 -15.24
N ALA A 47 -6.27 7.31 -15.73
CA ALA A 47 -6.78 5.96 -15.52
C ALA A 47 -6.71 5.55 -14.04
N PHE A 48 -5.59 5.81 -13.35
CA PHE A 48 -5.47 5.58 -11.90
C PHE A 48 -6.46 6.46 -11.12
N SER A 49 -6.59 7.75 -11.46
CA SER A 49 -7.53 8.65 -10.80
C SER A 49 -8.96 8.13 -10.91
N LYS A 50 -9.36 7.69 -12.11
CA LYS A 50 -10.67 7.06 -12.33
C LYS A 50 -10.83 5.78 -11.53
N ALA A 51 -9.82 4.90 -11.54
CA ALA A 51 -9.85 3.66 -10.78
C ALA A 51 -9.94 3.90 -9.26
N PHE A 52 -9.19 4.84 -8.69
CA PHE A 52 -9.33 5.21 -7.28
C PHE A 52 -10.71 5.79 -6.98
N LYS A 53 -11.23 6.70 -7.80
CA LYS A 53 -12.60 7.22 -7.59
C LYS A 53 -13.63 6.09 -7.61
N THR A 54 -13.53 5.15 -8.55
CA THR A 54 -14.47 4.03 -8.65
C THR A 54 -14.29 3.01 -7.52
N VAL A 55 -13.07 2.54 -7.27
CA VAL A 55 -12.78 1.45 -6.34
C VAL A 55 -12.78 1.93 -4.89
N PHE A 56 -12.25 3.11 -4.61
CA PHE A 56 -12.09 3.64 -3.25
C PHE A 56 -13.37 4.29 -2.71
N ILE A 57 -14.15 4.96 -3.58
CA ILE A 57 -15.40 5.63 -3.16
C ILE A 57 -16.58 4.65 -3.25
N ASN A 58 -16.71 3.92 -4.36
CA ASN A 58 -17.90 3.08 -4.62
C ASN A 58 -17.63 1.57 -4.53
N GLY A 59 -16.35 1.15 -4.52
CA GLY A 59 -15.95 -0.25 -4.69
C GLY A 59 -15.47 -0.95 -3.42
N THR A 60 -15.47 -0.30 -2.25
CA THR A 60 -15.07 -0.93 -0.99
C THR A 60 -15.87 -2.22 -0.71
N PRO A 61 -17.21 -2.26 -0.89
CA PRO A 61 -17.97 -3.50 -0.74
C PRO A 61 -17.58 -4.62 -1.73
N LEU A 62 -17.10 -4.26 -2.93
CA LEU A 62 -16.64 -5.25 -3.91
C LEU A 62 -15.29 -5.83 -3.47
N ILE A 63 -14.38 -5.02 -2.94
CA ILE A 63 -13.12 -5.50 -2.37
C ILE A 63 -13.39 -6.40 -1.16
N GLU A 64 -14.31 -6.02 -0.28
CA GLU A 64 -14.69 -6.81 0.89
C GLU A 64 -15.24 -8.19 0.55
N ARG A 65 -15.87 -8.38 -0.62
CA ARG A 65 -16.27 -9.71 -1.09
C ARG A 65 -15.10 -10.61 -1.49
N THR A 66 -13.90 -10.06 -1.66
CA THR A 66 -12.73 -10.82 -2.11
C THR A 66 -11.94 -11.45 -0.97
N PHE A 67 -12.22 -11.09 0.28
CA PHE A 67 -11.55 -11.63 1.47
C PHE A 67 -12.50 -11.69 2.68
N ASP A 68 -12.21 -12.57 3.63
CA ASP A 68 -13.06 -12.76 4.82
C ASP A 68 -12.75 -11.68 5.88
N LYS A 69 -13.45 -10.53 5.78
CA LYS A 69 -13.30 -9.39 6.70
C LYS A 69 -13.63 -9.78 8.14
N ASP A 70 -14.76 -10.44 8.34
CA ASP A 70 -15.26 -10.77 9.68
C ASP A 70 -14.38 -11.83 10.34
N GLY A 71 -13.99 -12.87 9.58
CA GLY A 71 -13.01 -13.84 10.04
C GLY A 71 -11.67 -13.21 10.40
N ALA A 72 -11.15 -12.30 9.58
CA ALA A 72 -9.91 -11.57 9.86
C ALA A 72 -10.02 -10.70 11.13
N GLY A 73 -11.18 -10.07 11.36
CA GLY A 73 -11.47 -9.30 12.57
C GLY A 73 -11.47 -10.16 13.84
N LEU A 74 -12.21 -11.26 13.84
CA LEU A 74 -12.24 -12.24 14.94
C LEU A 74 -10.85 -12.82 15.22
N GLU A 75 -10.11 -13.11 14.15
CA GLU A 75 -8.73 -13.57 14.22
C GLU A 75 -7.78 -12.55 14.88
N PHE A 76 -7.98 -11.26 14.61
CA PHE A 76 -7.27 -10.19 15.28
C PHE A 76 -7.64 -10.14 16.77
N GLU A 77 -8.93 -10.10 17.11
CA GLU A 77 -9.41 -10.01 18.50
C GLU A 77 -8.87 -11.14 19.39
N ALA A 78 -8.93 -12.39 18.89
CA ALA A 78 -8.40 -13.54 19.62
C ALA A 78 -6.89 -13.42 19.91
N ARG A 79 -6.13 -12.84 18.98
CA ARG A 79 -4.68 -12.62 19.16
C ARG A 79 -4.38 -11.41 20.02
N ASP A 80 -5.18 -10.37 19.91
CA ASP A 80 -5.06 -9.16 20.72
C ASP A 80 -5.25 -9.49 22.20
N TYR A 81 -6.27 -10.29 22.52
CA TYR A 81 -6.48 -10.85 23.86
C TYR A 81 -5.25 -11.62 24.38
N ILE A 82 -4.60 -12.43 23.54
CA ILE A 82 -3.36 -13.14 23.93
C ILE A 82 -2.20 -12.15 24.16
N VAL A 83 -2.12 -11.07 23.38
CA VAL A 83 -1.12 -10.02 23.61
C VAL A 83 -1.37 -9.32 24.95
N ASP A 84 -2.61 -9.02 25.28
CA ASP A 84 -2.95 -8.36 26.55
C ASP A 84 -2.67 -9.25 27.76
N ARG A 85 -2.98 -10.54 27.65
CA ARG A 85 -2.75 -11.52 28.74
C ARG A 85 -1.28 -11.88 28.91
N ALA A 86 -0.56 -12.13 27.81
CA ALA A 86 0.79 -12.69 27.86
C ALA A 86 1.89 -11.64 27.72
N GLY A 87 1.60 -10.49 27.09
CA GLY A 87 2.47 -9.32 26.99
C GLY A 87 3.86 -9.54 26.39
N ASN A 88 4.11 -10.69 25.76
CA ASN A 88 5.46 -11.13 25.42
C ASN A 88 5.74 -11.14 23.91
N LYS A 89 7.03 -11.23 23.56
CA LYS A 89 7.50 -11.21 22.18
C LYS A 89 6.87 -12.30 21.28
N LYS A 90 6.50 -13.45 21.84
CA LYS A 90 5.93 -14.56 21.07
C LYS A 90 4.50 -14.26 20.64
N SER A 91 3.67 -13.66 21.49
CA SER A 91 2.31 -13.24 21.11
C SER A 91 2.34 -12.15 20.04
N LEU A 92 3.20 -11.13 20.21
CA LEU A 92 3.39 -10.06 19.22
C LEU A 92 3.87 -10.57 17.85
N ARG A 93 4.79 -11.55 17.83
CA ARG A 93 5.25 -12.19 16.59
C ARG A 93 4.15 -12.98 15.89
N ARG A 94 3.24 -13.62 16.64
CA ARG A 94 2.11 -14.36 16.06
C ARG A 94 1.12 -13.42 15.39
N LEU A 95 0.81 -12.29 16.04
CA LEU A 95 -0.02 -11.23 15.47
C LEU A 95 0.60 -10.67 14.18
N ASP A 96 1.88 -10.28 14.22
CA ASP A 96 2.60 -9.74 13.05
C ASP A 96 2.69 -10.74 11.89
N LYS A 97 2.84 -12.05 12.18
CA LYS A 97 2.87 -13.09 11.14
C LYS A 97 1.54 -13.23 10.43
N GLN A 98 0.42 -13.10 11.14
CA GLN A 98 -0.91 -13.20 10.53
C GLN A 98 -1.21 -12.00 9.65
N ALA A 99 -1.04 -10.78 10.17
CA ALA A 99 -1.30 -9.56 9.41
C ALA A 99 -0.53 -9.52 8.08
N LYS A 100 0.65 -10.16 8.03
CA LYS A 100 1.47 -10.31 6.82
C LYS A 100 1.16 -11.53 5.96
N LYS A 101 0.50 -12.55 6.51
CA LYS A 101 0.10 -13.76 5.78
C LYS A 101 -1.14 -13.47 4.95
N ASP A 102 -2.10 -12.77 5.54
CA ASP A 102 -3.39 -12.49 4.90
C ASP A 102 -3.19 -11.55 3.71
N SER A 103 -2.26 -10.60 3.85
CA SER A 103 -1.83 -9.72 2.77
C SER A 103 -0.91 -10.37 1.72
N LYS A 104 -0.76 -11.70 1.66
CA LYS A 104 0.05 -12.33 0.59
C LYS A 104 -0.82 -12.60 -0.62
N ILE A 105 -0.47 -11.97 -1.74
CA ILE A 105 -1.01 -12.37 -3.04
C ILE A 105 -0.49 -13.76 -3.37
N ASN A 106 -1.38 -14.75 -3.47
CA ASN A 106 -1.03 -16.06 -3.99
C ASN A 106 -0.67 -15.93 -5.48
N HIS A 107 0.55 -16.33 -5.83
CA HIS A 107 1.12 -16.26 -7.18
C HIS A 107 0.26 -16.91 -8.27
N ALA A 108 -0.64 -17.85 -7.91
CA ALA A 108 -1.51 -18.57 -8.85
C ALA A 108 -2.78 -17.80 -9.24
N ALA A 109 -3.31 -16.93 -8.37
CA ALA A 109 -4.58 -16.23 -8.61
C ALA A 109 -4.45 -15.05 -9.59
N THR A 110 -3.21 -14.63 -9.89
CA THR A 110 -2.91 -13.48 -10.76
C THR A 110 -2.48 -13.87 -12.18
N THR A 111 -2.50 -15.16 -12.50
CA THR A 111 -2.22 -15.70 -13.85
C THR A 111 -3.46 -15.77 -14.74
N ALA A 112 -4.67 -15.72 -14.16
CA ALA A 112 -5.92 -15.85 -14.89
C ALA A 112 -6.59 -14.49 -15.13
N ALA A 113 -6.00 -13.68 -16.01
CA ALA A 113 -6.73 -12.61 -16.69
C ALA A 113 -6.13 -12.45 -18.09
N GLY A 114 -6.51 -13.37 -18.98
CA GLY A 114 -6.42 -13.17 -20.42
C GLY A 114 -7.36 -12.05 -20.87
N PHE A 115 -7.15 -10.82 -20.39
CA PHE A 115 -7.86 -9.64 -20.85
C PHE A 115 -6.89 -8.71 -21.56
N GLY A 116 -6.73 -8.97 -22.85
CA GLY A 116 -6.11 -8.05 -23.81
C GLY A 116 -7.03 -6.89 -24.21
N LEU A 117 -7.89 -6.35 -23.33
CA LEU A 117 -8.85 -5.31 -23.72
C LEU A 117 -8.99 -4.22 -22.65
N GLY A 118 -8.38 -3.05 -22.89
CA GLY A 118 -8.51 -1.86 -22.05
C GLY A 118 -7.83 -0.60 -22.62
N PHE A 119 -8.54 0.12 -23.50
CA PHE A 119 -8.36 1.45 -24.11
C PHE A 119 -7.03 1.81 -24.82
N LEU A 120 -5.88 1.21 -24.49
CA LEU A 120 -4.59 1.76 -24.92
C LEU A 120 -3.68 0.81 -25.70
N GLY A 121 -3.97 -0.50 -25.76
CA GLY A 121 -3.10 -1.46 -26.44
C GLY A 121 -1.68 -1.55 -25.83
N LEU A 122 -1.50 -1.10 -24.59
CA LEU A 122 -0.19 -0.92 -23.94
C LEU A 122 0.30 -2.13 -23.14
N GLY A 123 -0.48 -3.20 -22.99
CA GLY A 123 0.00 -4.40 -22.29
C GLY A 123 0.10 -4.30 -20.77
N LEU A 124 -0.61 -3.35 -20.16
CA LEU A 124 -0.60 -3.13 -18.71
C LEU A 124 -1.63 -4.02 -18.00
N PRO A 125 -1.40 -4.41 -16.73
CA PRO A 125 -2.45 -5.02 -15.92
C PRO A 125 -3.66 -4.08 -15.82
N ASP A 126 -4.87 -4.63 -15.76
CA ASP A 126 -6.09 -3.86 -15.56
C ASP A 126 -5.95 -2.94 -14.35
N ILE A 127 -5.96 -1.62 -14.58
CA ILE A 127 -5.65 -0.60 -13.56
C ILE A 127 -6.61 -0.68 -12.36
N PRO A 128 -7.94 -0.78 -12.56
CA PRO A 128 -8.90 -1.14 -11.52
C PRO A 128 -8.52 -2.38 -10.70
N LEU A 129 -8.17 -3.50 -11.35
CA LEU A 129 -7.74 -4.70 -10.65
C LEU A 129 -6.46 -4.48 -9.84
N MET A 130 -5.48 -3.74 -10.38
CA MET A 130 -4.25 -3.41 -9.66
C MET A 130 -4.54 -2.56 -8.42
N VAL A 131 -5.37 -1.52 -8.56
CA VAL A 131 -5.81 -0.68 -7.44
C VAL A 131 -6.56 -1.52 -6.41
N GLY A 132 -7.52 -2.34 -6.84
CA GLY A 132 -8.27 -3.24 -5.95
C GLY A 132 -7.38 -4.21 -5.19
N THR A 133 -6.36 -4.78 -5.85
CA THR A 133 -5.39 -5.69 -5.22
C THR A 133 -4.52 -4.97 -4.18
N ILE A 134 -4.03 -3.77 -4.49
CA ILE A 134 -3.28 -2.94 -3.53
C ILE A 134 -4.14 -2.63 -2.31
N LEU A 135 -5.36 -2.17 -2.54
CA LEU A 135 -6.29 -1.76 -1.48
C LEU A 135 -6.66 -2.94 -0.60
N ARG A 136 -7.05 -4.07 -1.19
CA ARG A 136 -7.32 -5.32 -0.46
C ARG A 136 -6.16 -5.67 0.47
N GLY A 137 -4.93 -5.69 -0.04
CA GLY A 137 -3.76 -6.04 0.76
C GLY A 137 -3.51 -5.06 1.91
N VAL A 138 -3.75 -3.76 1.70
CA VAL A 138 -3.65 -2.76 2.77
C VAL A 138 -4.78 -2.93 3.79
N TYR A 139 -6.00 -3.25 3.37
CA TYR A 139 -7.16 -3.51 4.23
C TYR A 139 -6.95 -4.73 5.12
N GLU A 140 -6.48 -5.86 4.55
CA GLU A 140 -6.12 -7.07 5.31
C GLU A 140 -5.04 -6.77 6.37
N ILE A 141 -4.04 -5.95 6.02
CA ILE A 141 -3.02 -5.51 6.99
C ILE A 141 -3.64 -4.65 8.09
N ALA A 142 -4.49 -3.68 7.73
CA ALA A 142 -5.14 -2.78 8.69
C ALA A 142 -5.98 -3.57 9.71
N ILE A 143 -6.83 -4.49 9.24
CA ILE A 143 -7.61 -5.39 10.10
C ILE A 143 -6.70 -6.25 10.97
N GLY A 144 -5.61 -6.77 10.41
CA GLY A 144 -4.62 -7.56 11.16
C GLY A 144 -3.96 -6.83 12.34
N TYR A 145 -4.14 -5.51 12.43
CA TYR A 145 -3.73 -4.66 13.56
C TYR A 145 -4.90 -3.95 14.26
N GLY A 146 -6.14 -4.36 13.97
CA GLY A 146 -7.36 -3.85 14.61
C GLY A 146 -7.75 -2.45 14.16
N VAL A 147 -7.49 -2.10 12.91
CA VAL A 147 -7.87 -0.79 12.33
C VAL A 147 -8.93 -0.99 11.27
N ASP A 148 -10.04 -0.26 11.41
CA ASP A 148 -11.06 -0.15 10.37
C ASP A 148 -10.64 0.87 9.31
N TYR A 149 -10.60 0.43 8.04
CA TYR A 149 -10.24 1.23 6.88
C TYR A 149 -11.40 2.02 6.27
N SER A 150 -12.61 1.90 6.82
CA SER A 150 -13.82 2.50 6.23
C SER A 150 -13.91 4.03 6.36
N SER A 151 -13.30 4.60 7.41
CA SER A 151 -13.35 6.03 7.73
C SER A 151 -12.65 6.89 6.68
N GLU A 152 -13.10 8.15 6.53
CA GLU A 152 -12.47 9.10 5.60
C GLU A 152 -11.01 9.41 5.99
N GLU A 153 -10.73 9.46 7.29
CA GLU A 153 -9.41 9.64 7.86
C GLU A 153 -8.47 8.48 7.47
N GLU A 154 -8.95 7.25 7.61
CA GLU A 154 -8.15 6.07 7.27
C GLU A 154 -7.99 5.92 5.76
N LYS A 155 -9.00 6.30 4.97
CA LYS A 155 -8.88 6.44 3.51
C LYS A 155 -7.76 7.39 3.11
N ARG A 156 -7.71 8.59 3.70
CA ARG A 156 -6.60 9.54 3.46
C ARG A 156 -5.26 8.98 3.92
N TYR A 157 -5.23 8.27 5.06
CA TYR A 157 -4.03 7.60 5.56
C TYR A 157 -3.50 6.57 4.56
N ILE A 158 -4.36 5.72 3.99
CA ILE A 158 -3.97 4.71 3.00
C ILE A 158 -3.41 5.36 1.72
N LEU A 159 -4.03 6.42 1.22
CA LEU A 159 -3.53 7.16 0.05
C LEU A 159 -2.13 7.74 0.29
N ARG A 160 -1.94 8.42 1.43
CA ARG A 160 -0.62 8.95 1.85
C ARG A 160 0.41 7.85 2.08
N LEU A 161 -0.03 6.67 2.55
CA LEU A 161 0.82 5.51 2.74
C LEU A 161 1.32 4.94 1.41
N ILE A 162 0.44 4.83 0.42
CA ILE A 162 0.79 4.44 -0.95
C ILE A 162 1.81 5.43 -1.53
N CYS A 163 1.55 6.74 -1.40
CA CYS A 163 2.50 7.76 -1.85
C CYS A 163 3.86 7.59 -1.16
N THR A 164 3.88 7.52 0.17
CA THR A 164 5.12 7.34 0.95
C THR A 164 5.92 6.10 0.53
N ALA A 165 5.24 4.99 0.21
CA ALA A 165 5.89 3.75 -0.19
C ALA A 165 6.54 3.80 -1.59
N LEU A 166 6.06 4.70 -2.45
CA LEU A 166 6.40 4.73 -3.88
C LEU A 166 7.17 5.98 -4.33
N SER A 167 7.05 7.09 -3.59
CA SER A 167 7.86 8.30 -3.79
C SER A 167 9.29 8.10 -3.27
N ASP A 168 10.20 9.03 -3.56
CA ASP A 168 11.58 9.06 -3.05
C ASP A 168 11.98 10.46 -2.60
N GLY A 169 13.15 10.59 -1.95
CA GLY A 169 13.75 11.88 -1.58
C GLY A 169 12.83 12.76 -0.73
N ASP A 170 12.76 14.05 -1.10
CA ASP A 170 11.97 15.05 -0.39
C ASP A 170 10.47 14.78 -0.48
N GLU A 171 9.99 14.30 -1.64
CA GLU A 171 8.58 13.97 -1.85
C GLU A 171 8.12 12.87 -0.88
N ARG A 172 8.91 11.79 -0.74
CA ARG A 172 8.65 10.76 0.29
C ARG A 172 8.62 11.35 1.69
N SER A 173 9.56 12.25 2.00
CA SER A 173 9.64 12.86 3.33
C SER A 173 8.41 13.72 3.64
N VAL A 174 7.87 14.43 2.65
CA VAL A 174 6.63 15.20 2.75
C VAL A 174 5.43 14.27 2.98
N TYR A 175 5.26 13.23 2.15
CA TYR A 175 4.15 12.29 2.35
C TYR A 175 4.24 11.55 3.68
N ASN A 176 5.44 11.13 4.10
CA ASN A 176 5.62 10.47 5.39
C ASN A 176 5.24 11.38 6.55
N ARG A 177 5.61 12.66 6.49
CA ARG A 177 5.25 13.64 7.52
C ARG A 177 3.73 13.84 7.60
N LYS A 178 3.06 13.98 6.45
CA LYS A 178 1.58 14.08 6.38
C LYS A 178 0.87 12.80 6.85
N LEU A 179 1.49 11.64 6.63
CA LEU A 179 0.99 10.36 7.08
C LEU A 179 1.10 10.23 8.61
N ASP A 180 2.23 10.65 9.18
CA ASP A 180 2.52 10.55 10.61
C ASP A 180 1.78 11.61 11.44
N SER A 181 1.53 12.81 10.90
CA SER A 181 0.81 13.85 11.64
C SER A 181 -0.66 13.51 11.87
N MET A 182 -1.26 12.66 11.03
CA MET A 182 -2.70 12.40 10.99
C MET A 182 -3.54 13.70 10.98
N GLU A 183 -2.93 14.81 10.57
CA GLU A 183 -3.64 16.07 10.37
C GLU A 183 -4.31 15.99 9.01
N TYR A 184 -5.63 15.85 9.04
CA TYR A 184 -6.48 15.83 7.86
C TYR A 184 -7.00 17.24 7.49
N GLY A 185 -6.69 18.25 8.32
CA GLY A 185 -7.02 19.65 8.07
C GLY A 185 -6.20 20.22 6.91
N GLY A 186 -6.87 20.63 5.84
CA GLY A 186 -6.27 21.40 4.74
C GLY A 186 -6.27 20.75 3.35
N GLY A 187 -6.64 19.47 3.21
CA GLY A 187 -6.65 18.77 1.91
C GLY A 187 -7.93 17.98 1.63
N THR A 188 -8.41 17.99 0.38
CA THR A 188 -9.58 17.21 -0.04
C THR A 188 -9.20 15.76 -0.35
N LEU A 189 -10.15 14.82 -0.19
CA LEU A 189 -9.94 13.41 -0.57
C LEU A 189 -9.60 13.29 -2.06
N ALA A 190 -10.22 14.14 -2.90
CA ALA A 190 -9.93 14.21 -4.32
C ALA A 190 -8.46 14.61 -4.61
N GLY A 191 -7.89 15.54 -3.84
CA GLY A 191 -6.49 15.93 -3.96
C GLY A 191 -5.51 14.83 -3.55
N GLU A 192 -5.84 14.07 -2.50
CA GLU A 192 -5.07 12.88 -2.10
C GLU A 192 -5.12 11.82 -3.21
N ILE A 193 -6.31 11.55 -3.78
CA ILE A 193 -6.48 10.61 -4.91
C ILE A 193 -5.63 11.03 -6.12
N ALA A 194 -5.63 12.31 -6.48
CA ALA A 194 -4.83 12.82 -7.59
C ALA A 194 -3.33 12.60 -7.34
N SER A 195 -2.85 12.92 -6.14
CA SER A 195 -1.44 12.71 -5.75
C SER A 195 -1.04 11.24 -5.78
N THR A 196 -1.90 10.35 -5.29
CA THR A 196 -1.69 8.90 -5.32
C THR A 196 -1.71 8.35 -6.75
N ALA A 197 -2.63 8.82 -7.59
CA ALA A 197 -2.71 8.41 -9.00
C ALA A 197 -1.44 8.77 -9.77
N ARG A 198 -0.94 10.00 -9.59
CA ARG A 198 0.33 10.45 -10.16
C ARG A 198 1.50 9.59 -9.67
N THR A 199 1.59 9.37 -8.37
CA THR A 199 2.68 8.58 -7.77
C THR A 199 2.70 7.13 -8.28
N LEU A 200 1.52 6.51 -8.43
CA LEU A 200 1.41 5.15 -8.98
C LEU A 200 1.74 5.09 -10.47
N SER A 201 1.32 6.09 -11.25
CA SER A 201 1.68 6.23 -12.66
C SER A 201 3.21 6.28 -12.83
N ASP A 202 3.87 7.18 -12.09
CA ASP A 202 5.33 7.32 -12.09
C ASP A 202 6.02 6.00 -11.70
N ALA A 203 5.58 5.37 -10.60
CA ALA A 203 6.16 4.12 -10.14
C ALA A 203 6.00 3.00 -11.17
N LEU A 204 4.84 2.92 -11.83
CA LEU A 204 4.56 1.93 -12.86
C LEU A 204 5.47 2.11 -14.09
N LEU A 205 5.58 3.34 -14.60
CA LEU A 205 6.47 3.67 -15.73
C LEU A 205 7.91 3.30 -15.43
N VAL A 206 8.38 3.68 -14.24
CA VAL A 206 9.74 3.44 -13.78
C VAL A 206 10.03 1.94 -13.57
N GLU A 207 9.05 1.14 -13.13
CA GLU A 207 9.22 -0.32 -13.05
C GLU A 207 9.22 -0.99 -14.42
N LYS A 208 8.33 -0.61 -15.34
CA LYS A 208 8.29 -1.16 -16.70
C LYS A 208 9.57 -0.85 -17.48
N PHE A 209 10.11 0.35 -17.32
CA PHE A 209 11.39 0.73 -17.90
C PHE A 209 12.55 -0.12 -17.38
N VAL A 210 12.63 -0.35 -16.07
CA VAL A 210 13.69 -1.20 -15.47
C VAL A 210 13.56 -2.66 -15.90
N GLN A 211 12.34 -3.15 -16.12
CA GLN A 211 12.09 -4.48 -16.66
C GLN A 211 12.44 -4.60 -18.16
N GLY A 212 12.74 -3.49 -18.84
CA GLY A 212 13.00 -3.47 -20.28
C GLY A 212 11.76 -3.77 -21.13
N LEU A 213 10.57 -3.74 -20.52
CA LEU A 213 9.31 -3.93 -21.24
C LEU A 213 8.92 -2.61 -21.92
N PRO A 214 8.65 -2.62 -23.24
CA PRO A 214 8.03 -1.50 -23.92
C PRO A 214 6.76 -1.10 -23.19
N VAL A 215 6.68 0.16 -22.77
CA VAL A 215 5.46 0.74 -22.18
C VAL A 215 4.33 0.78 -23.23
N VAL A 216 4.68 0.66 -24.52
CA VAL A 216 3.78 0.62 -25.67
C VAL A 216 3.93 -0.72 -26.39
N GLY A 217 2.83 -1.47 -26.56
CA GLY A 217 2.73 -2.56 -27.54
C GLY A 217 3.20 -3.97 -27.12
N VAL A 218 3.52 -4.25 -25.85
CA VAL A 218 3.80 -5.63 -25.41
C VAL A 218 2.59 -6.29 -24.79
N VAL A 219 2.02 -7.27 -25.48
CA VAL A 219 0.98 -8.14 -24.92
C VAL A 219 1.64 -9.15 -23.96
N GLY A 220 1.61 -8.86 -22.66
CA GLY A 220 1.86 -9.86 -21.62
C GLY A 220 2.61 -9.38 -20.37
N GLY A 221 2.20 -9.89 -19.21
CA GLY A 221 3.10 -10.07 -18.05
C GLY A 221 2.61 -9.50 -16.72
N ALA A 222 2.19 -10.41 -15.84
CA ALA A 222 2.13 -10.40 -14.37
C ALA A 222 1.77 -9.08 -13.63
N VAL A 223 0.85 -9.18 -12.66
CA VAL A 223 0.60 -8.12 -11.68
C VAL A 223 1.92 -7.63 -11.05
N ASN A 224 2.12 -6.31 -10.98
CA ASN A 224 3.37 -5.69 -10.53
C ASN A 224 3.65 -5.95 -9.03
N PHE A 225 4.26 -7.09 -8.74
CA PHE A 225 4.57 -7.56 -7.39
C PHE A 225 5.53 -6.63 -6.62
N SER A 226 6.40 -5.90 -7.32
CA SER A 226 7.36 -4.95 -6.72
C SER A 226 6.65 -3.76 -6.05
N ILE A 227 5.72 -3.11 -6.76
CA ILE A 227 4.90 -2.00 -6.24
C ILE A 227 4.10 -2.47 -5.03
N TYR A 228 3.37 -3.58 -5.18
CA TYR A 228 2.58 -4.16 -4.09
C TYR A 228 3.43 -4.44 -2.85
N ARG A 229 4.58 -5.10 -3.00
CA ARG A 229 5.46 -5.44 -1.89
C ARG A 229 5.98 -4.23 -1.13
N ARG A 230 6.29 -3.13 -1.83
CA ARG A 230 6.74 -1.88 -1.20
C ARG A 230 5.63 -1.29 -0.33
N ILE A 231 4.42 -1.20 -0.88
CA ILE A 231 3.23 -0.71 -0.17
C ILE A 231 2.93 -1.60 1.04
N ALA A 232 2.81 -2.92 0.85
CA ALA A 232 2.50 -3.87 1.91
C ALA A 232 3.58 -3.88 3.02
N ALA A 233 4.86 -3.76 2.65
CA ALA A 233 5.95 -3.69 3.64
C ALA A 233 5.86 -2.43 4.51
N LEU A 234 5.55 -1.27 3.92
CA LEU A 234 5.37 -0.03 4.67
C LEU A 234 4.08 -0.07 5.50
N ALA A 235 2.97 -0.54 4.92
CA ALA A 235 1.69 -0.74 5.62
C ALA A 235 1.87 -1.58 6.89
N ALA A 236 2.51 -2.75 6.77
CA ALA A 236 2.72 -3.63 7.92
C ALA A 236 3.57 -2.96 9.02
N VAL A 237 4.52 -2.10 8.66
CA VAL A 237 5.33 -1.36 9.65
C VAL A 237 4.52 -0.25 10.31
N LYS A 238 3.81 0.54 9.51
CA LYS A 238 3.03 1.69 9.96
C LYS A 238 1.86 1.28 10.84
N TYR A 239 1.09 0.26 10.45
CA TYR A 239 -0.02 -0.27 11.26
C TYR A 239 0.48 -0.97 12.53
N LYS A 240 1.58 -1.73 12.46
CA LYS A 240 2.20 -2.29 13.67
C LYS A 240 2.64 -1.20 14.65
N LYS A 241 3.22 -0.11 14.16
CA LYS A 241 3.63 1.03 15.00
C LYS A 241 2.42 1.63 15.71
N ARG A 242 1.32 1.90 14.98
CA ARG A 242 0.05 2.40 15.56
C ARG A 242 -0.50 1.45 16.63
N TYR A 243 -0.53 0.15 16.34
CA TYR A 243 -0.96 -0.87 17.28
C TYR A 243 -0.13 -0.87 18.58
N LEU A 244 1.20 -0.87 18.47
CA LEU A 244 2.09 -0.87 19.64
C LEU A 244 1.97 0.41 20.47
N VAL A 245 1.86 1.58 19.82
CA VAL A 245 1.63 2.86 20.50
C VAL A 245 0.30 2.84 21.24
N ARG A 246 -0.76 2.32 20.62
CA ARG A 246 -2.06 2.15 21.27
C ARG A 246 -1.97 1.24 22.50
N LYS A 247 -1.31 0.08 22.39
CA LYS A 247 -1.11 -0.84 23.52
C LYS A 247 -0.27 -0.24 24.65
N LEU A 248 0.71 0.59 24.34
CA LEU A 248 1.49 1.30 25.35
C LEU A 248 0.66 2.37 26.07
N ARG A 249 -0.24 3.06 25.37
CA ARG A 249 -1.16 4.05 25.98
C ARG A 249 -2.21 3.40 26.86
N GLU A 250 -2.78 2.27 26.44
CA GLU A 250 -3.79 1.51 27.21
C GLU A 250 -3.24 0.93 28.54
N ARG A 251 -1.92 0.91 28.73
CA ARG A 251 -1.25 0.46 29.97
C ARG A 251 -1.03 1.56 31.00
N VAL A 252 -1.17 2.82 30.62
CA VAL A 252 -1.01 4.01 31.50
C VAL A 252 -2.38 4.38 32.06
#